data_AF-A0A1A9UKH3-F1
#
_entry.id   AF-A0A1A9UKH3-F1
#
_cell.length_a   1.000
_cell.length_b   1.000
_cell.length_c   1.000
_cell.angle_alpha   90.00
_cell.angle_beta   90.00
_cell.angle_gamma   90.00
#
_symmetry.space_group_name_H-M   'P 1'
#
loop_
_entity.id
_entity.type
_entity.pdbx_description
1 polymer ?
#
loop_
_entity_poly.entity_id
_entity_poly.type
_entity_poly.pdbx_seq_one_letter_code
_entity_poly.pdbx_strand_id
1 'polypeptide(L)'
;MSKSDTNQNNFISLLESEKSVIKKIKNAQTDSDNPPFIKYDIINKPGISNLLSILSELSGTNIIELELYFANKLYQDLKSETLVE
;
A
#
# COMPACT_ATOMS: atom_id res chain seq x y z
N MET A 1 -0.35 -10.53 6.49
CA MET A 1 -0.55 -9.82 7.78
C MET A 1 -1.00 -10.81 8.84
N SER A 2 -0.41 -10.81 10.03
CA SER A 2 -0.90 -11.62 11.17
C SER A 2 -0.94 -10.76 12.43
N LYS A 3 -2.04 -10.85 13.19
CA LYS A 3 -2.18 -10.19 14.50
C LYS A 3 -1.24 -10.75 15.58
N SER A 4 -0.68 -11.93 15.34
CA SER A 4 0.27 -12.60 16.25
C SER A 4 1.73 -12.34 15.86
N ASP A 5 1.98 -11.51 14.86
CA ASP A 5 3.33 -11.14 14.46
C ASP A 5 3.98 -10.31 15.58
N THR A 6 5.24 -10.60 15.90
CA THR A 6 6.01 -9.86 16.90
C THR A 6 6.41 -8.48 16.38
N ASN A 7 6.52 -8.32 15.05
CA ASN A 7 6.78 -7.02 14.44
C ASN A 7 5.47 -6.24 14.29
N GLN A 8 5.30 -5.24 15.16
CA GLN A 8 4.12 -4.38 15.12
C GLN A 8 3.96 -3.63 13.79
N ASN A 9 5.02 -3.43 13.00
CA ASN A 9 4.91 -2.74 11.71
C ASN A 9 4.27 -3.59 10.59
N ASN A 10 4.09 -4.90 10.79
CA ASN A 10 3.58 -5.83 9.78
C ASN A 10 2.04 -5.94 9.73
N PHE A 11 1.34 -5.26 10.63
CA PHE A 11 -0.12 -5.25 10.68
C PHE A 11 -0.64 -3.90 11.14
N ILE A 12 -1.90 -3.61 10.80
CA ILE A 12 -2.67 -2.48 11.32
C ILE A 12 -3.82 -3.05 12.14
N SER A 13 -3.96 -2.62 13.40
CA SER A 13 -5.11 -2.98 14.23
C SER A 13 -6.29 -2.05 13.96
N LEU A 14 -7.53 -2.54 14.11
CA LEU A 14 -8.74 -1.74 13.92
C LEU A 14 -8.85 -0.55 14.89
N LEU A 15 -8.26 -0.66 16.08
CA LEU A 15 -8.25 0.39 17.11
C LEU A 15 -6.90 1.10 17.19
N GLU A 16 -6.08 0.96 16.15
CA GLU A 16 -4.79 1.63 16.10
C GLU A 16 -4.96 3.14 15.91
N SER A 17 -4.12 3.94 16.57
CA SER A 17 -4.18 5.39 16.41
C SER A 17 -3.79 5.79 14.99
N GLU A 18 -4.47 6.81 14.46
CA GLU A 18 -4.25 7.35 13.12
C GLU A 18 -2.76 7.66 12.85
N LYS A 19 -2.09 8.31 13.80
CA LYS A 19 -0.64 8.60 13.71
C LYS A 19 0.22 7.35 13.52
N SER A 20 -0.14 6.25 14.17
CA SER A 20 0.57 4.98 14.05
C SER A 20 0.30 4.31 12.70
N VAL A 21 -0.96 4.31 12.26
CA VAL A 21 -1.36 3.83 10.92
C VAL A 21 -0.61 4.58 9.81
N ILE A 22 -0.58 5.91 9.89
CA ILE A 22 0.15 6.76 8.94
C ILE A 22 1.62 6.39 8.88
N LYS A 23 2.26 6.21 10.04
CA LYS A 23 3.68 5.84 10.11
C LYS A 23 3.93 4.46 9.48
N LYS A 24 3.06 3.49 9.72
CA LYS A 24 3.20 2.14 9.17
C LYS A 24 3.05 2.11 7.65
N ILE A 25 2.03 2.78 7.11
CA ILE A 25 1.81 2.84 5.65
C ILE A 25 2.97 3.58 4.95
N LYS A 26 3.45 4.70 5.49
CA LYS A 26 4.62 5.41 4.93
C LYS A 26 5.87 4.53 4.90
N ASN A 27 6.07 3.71 5.95
CA ASN A 27 7.21 2.81 6.07
C ASN A 27 7.00 1.43 5.41
N ALA A 28 5.84 1.19 4.77
CA ALA A 28 5.58 -0.09 4.11
C ALA A 28 6.67 -0.40 3.08
N GLN A 29 7.19 -1.62 3.10
CA GLN A 29 8.20 -2.03 2.13
C GLN A 29 7.59 -2.11 0.73
N THR A 30 8.26 -1.47 -0.23
CA THR A 30 7.89 -1.50 -1.66
C THR A 30 9.00 -2.17 -2.46
N ASP A 31 8.73 -2.44 -3.73
CA ASP A 31 9.69 -3.03 -4.66
C ASP A 31 10.79 -2.02 -5.04
N SER A 32 11.85 -2.51 -5.68
CA SER A 32 13.07 -1.73 -5.99
C SER A 32 13.22 -1.36 -7.48
N ASP A 33 12.13 -1.33 -8.24
CA ASP A 33 12.18 -0.97 -9.66
C ASP A 33 12.64 0.47 -9.87
N ASN A 34 13.48 0.68 -10.90
CA ASN A 34 13.94 1.98 -11.33
C ASN A 34 13.88 2.07 -12.87
N PRO A 35 12.98 2.86 -13.47
CA PRO A 35 12.03 3.77 -12.80
C PRO A 35 10.92 3.03 -12.03
N PRO A 36 10.32 3.67 -11.01
CA PRO A 36 9.20 3.09 -10.27
C PRO A 36 8.00 2.90 -11.20
N PHE A 37 7.36 1.74 -11.09
CA PHE A 37 6.22 1.38 -11.91
C PHE A 37 5.17 0.68 -11.05
N ILE A 38 3.97 1.25 -10.98
CA ILE A 38 2.89 0.75 -10.13
C ILE A 38 2.04 -0.21 -10.96
N LYS A 39 2.16 -1.50 -10.66
CA LYS A 39 1.43 -2.58 -11.32
C LYS A 39 1.12 -3.68 -10.31
N TYR A 40 -0.06 -4.25 -10.44
CA TYR A 40 -0.51 -5.40 -9.70
C TYR A 40 0.13 -6.68 -10.25
N ASP A 41 1.05 -7.23 -9.46
CA ASP A 41 1.74 -8.47 -9.73
C ASP A 41 2.16 -9.07 -8.39
N ILE A 42 1.41 -10.06 -7.91
CA ILE A 42 1.63 -10.65 -6.57
C ILE A 42 2.99 -11.36 -6.49
N ILE A 43 3.52 -11.84 -7.62
CA ILE A 43 4.77 -12.62 -7.66
C ILE A 43 5.97 -11.68 -7.71
N ASN A 44 5.97 -10.72 -8.64
CA ASN A 44 7.13 -9.86 -8.88
C ASN A 44 7.09 -8.58 -8.04
N LYS A 45 5.90 -8.14 -7.63
CA LYS A 45 5.64 -6.85 -6.96
C LYS A 45 4.72 -7.00 -5.74
N PRO A 46 5.05 -7.88 -4.78
CA PRO A 46 4.17 -8.18 -3.66
C PRO A 46 3.87 -6.96 -2.78
N GLY A 47 4.84 -6.05 -2.61
CA GLY A 47 4.66 -4.84 -1.80
C GLY A 47 3.68 -3.85 -2.43
N ILE A 48 3.85 -3.58 -3.73
CA ILE A 48 2.96 -2.69 -4.49
C ILE A 48 1.57 -3.30 -4.66
N SER A 49 1.49 -4.60 -4.94
CA SER A 49 0.21 -5.30 -5.07
C SER A 49 -0.60 -5.26 -3.77
N ASN A 50 0.06 -5.42 -2.63
CA ASN A 50 -0.60 -5.33 -1.33
C ASN A 50 -1.17 -3.92 -1.07
N LEU A 51 -0.43 -2.86 -1.39
CA LEU A 51 -0.91 -1.48 -1.24
C LEU A 51 -2.08 -1.18 -2.20
N LEU A 52 -2.01 -1.64 -3.46
CA LEU A 52 -3.10 -1.50 -4.42
C LEU A 52 -4.36 -2.24 -3.96
N SER A 53 -4.23 -3.46 -3.41
CA SER A 53 -5.37 -4.18 -2.83
C SER A 53 -6.00 -3.40 -1.69
N ILE A 54 -5.20 -2.89 -0.74
CA ILE A 54 -5.72 -2.11 0.39
C ILE A 54 -6.47 -0.86 -0.10
N LEU A 55 -5.88 -0.10 -1.02
CA LEU A 55 -6.50 1.10 -1.57
C LEU A 55 -7.78 0.78 -2.35
N SER A 56 -7.80 -0.33 -3.10
CA SER A 56 -8.97 -0.79 -3.85
C SER A 56 -10.13 -1.12 -2.91
N GLU A 57 -9.87 -1.87 -1.84
CA GLU A 57 -10.89 -2.24 -0.84
C GLU A 57 -11.41 -1.03 -0.05
N LEU A 58 -10.55 -0.04 0.25
CA LEU A 58 -10.94 1.17 0.99
C LEU A 58 -11.71 2.18 0.12
N SER A 59 -11.31 2.34 -1.14
CA SER A 59 -11.92 3.33 -2.06
C SER A 59 -13.08 2.77 -2.89
N GLY A 60 -13.19 1.45 -3.01
CA GLY A 60 -14.12 0.79 -3.94
C GLY A 60 -13.70 0.88 -5.42
N THR A 61 -12.53 1.46 -5.72
CA THR A 61 -12.00 1.61 -7.08
C THR A 61 -11.37 0.30 -7.54
N ASN A 62 -11.55 -0.09 -8.81
CA ASN A 62 -10.94 -1.31 -9.33
C ASN A 62 -9.41 -1.17 -9.44
N ILE A 63 -8.67 -2.25 -9.19
CA ILE A 63 -7.20 -2.28 -9.31
C ILE A 63 -6.73 -1.78 -10.68
N ILE A 64 -7.40 -2.15 -11.78
CA ILE A 64 -7.03 -1.74 -13.14
C ILE A 64 -7.15 -0.21 -13.28
N GLU A 65 -8.18 0.39 -12.69
CA GLU A 65 -8.37 1.85 -12.71
C GLU A 65 -7.29 2.54 -11.87
N LEU A 66 -6.92 1.96 -10.73
CA LEU A 66 -5.80 2.44 -9.91
C LEU A 66 -4.47 2.37 -10.68
N GLU A 67 -4.18 1.27 -11.37
CA GLU A 67 -2.97 1.15 -12.21
C GLU A 67 -2.89 2.27 -13.25
N LEU A 68 -4.01 2.57 -13.93
CA LEU A 68 -4.08 3.66 -14.89
C LEU A 68 -3.87 5.03 -14.22
N TYR A 69 -4.49 5.26 -13.06
CA TYR A 69 -4.33 6.49 -12.28
C TYR A 69 -2.89 6.72 -11.81
N PHE A 70 -2.17 5.64 -11.51
CA PHE A 70 -0.79 5.67 -11.01
C PHE A 70 0.29 5.50 -12.09
N ALA A 71 -0.07 5.44 -13.38
CA ALA A 71 0.86 5.12 -14.48
C ALA A 71 2.13 6.00 -14.54
N ASN A 72 2.05 7.26 -14.09
CA ASN A 72 3.17 8.22 -14.07
C ASN A 72 3.48 8.75 -12.65
N LYS A 73 3.07 8.00 -11.63
CA LYS A 73 3.23 8.39 -10.22
C LYS A 73 4.32 7.56 -9.54
N LEU A 74 4.85 8.10 -8.44
CA LEU A 74 5.87 7.46 -7.64
C LEU A 74 5.24 6.56 -6.57
N TYR A 75 6.02 5.65 -5.99
CA TYR A 75 5.55 4.82 -4.87
C TYR A 75 5.15 5.62 -3.63
N GLN A 76 5.69 6.84 -3.47
CA GLN A 76 5.29 7.75 -2.40
C GLN A 76 3.84 8.25 -2.58
N ASP A 77 3.39 8.43 -3.82
CA ASP A 77 2.03 8.86 -4.11
C ASP A 77 1.04 7.74 -3.75
N LEU A 78 1.34 6.49 -4.14
CA LEU A 78 0.51 5.33 -3.78
C LEU A 78 0.36 5.19 -2.26
N LYS A 79 1.47 5.31 -1.52
CA LYS A 79 1.44 5.27 -0.05
C LYS A 79 0.62 6.40 0.55
N SER A 80 0.70 7.60 -0.03
CA SER A 80 -0.03 8.76 0.46
C SER A 80 -1.53 8.62 0.21
N GLU A 81 -1.93 8.11 -0.96
CA GLU A 81 -3.35 7.87 -1.27
C GLU A 81 -3.97 6.74 -0.43
N THR A 82 -3.16 5.78 0.02
CA THR A 82 -3.62 4.71 0.92
C THR A 82 -3.91 5.25 2.33
N LEU A 83 -3.43 6.46 2.66
CA LEU A 83 -3.82 7.16 3.87
C LEU A 83 -5.18 7.82 3.61
N VAL A 84 -6.22 7.31 4.25
CA VAL A 84 -7.53 7.94 4.25
C VAL A 84 -7.44 9.22 5.11
N GLU A 85 -7.93 10.35 4.61
CA GLU A 85 -8.22 11.55 5.42
C GLU A 85 -9.48 11.36 6.27
#